data_AF-A0A0S4QRG5-F1
#
_entry.id   AF-A0A0S4QRG5-F1
#
_cell.length_a   1.000
_cell.length_b   1.000
_cell.length_c   1.000
_cell.angle_alpha   90.00
_cell.angle_beta   90.00
_cell.angle_gamma   90.00
#
_symmetry.space_group_name_H-M   'P 1'
#
loop_
_entity.id
_entity.type
_entity.pdbx_description
1 polymer ?
#
loop_
_entity_poly.entity_id
_entity_poly.type
_entity_poly.pdbx_seq_one_letter_code
_entity_poly.pdbx_strand_id
1 'polypeptide(L)'
;MIYLDSAAVVKLVVAEPESAALVDWLNARDDVARFTSALAEVEVARAIRRAAPEASGRVPRVLDRMYRLEIDGRVRNVAAAFDDPLLRSLDAIHLATALRLVDANDTQLEAFVTYDKRLLEAARRADLPTASPGPPSASAG
;
A
#
# COMPACT_ATOMS: atom_id res chain seq x y z
N MET A 1 -10.69 -7.55 2.62
CA MET A 1 -9.28 -7.60 2.14
C MET A 1 -8.60 -6.24 2.35
N ILE A 2 -7.31 -6.18 2.65
CA ILE A 2 -6.55 -4.92 2.81
C ILE A 2 -5.40 -4.86 1.81
N TYR A 3 -5.28 -3.77 1.06
CA TYR A 3 -4.15 -3.51 0.17
C TYR A 3 -3.18 -2.53 0.82
N LEU A 4 -1.89 -2.83 0.83
CA LEU A 4 -0.83 -1.97 1.35
C LEU A 4 0.10 -1.56 0.20
N ASP A 5 0.25 -0.25 -0.01
CA ASP A 5 1.29 0.28 -0.89
C ASP A 5 2.68 0.18 -0.24
N SER A 6 3.73 0.45 -1.01
CA SER A 6 5.11 0.40 -0.52
C SER A 6 5.37 1.31 0.69
N ALA A 7 4.73 2.48 0.76
CA ALA A 7 4.90 3.39 1.90
C ALA A 7 4.34 2.79 3.20
N ALA A 8 3.18 2.13 3.15
CA ALA A 8 2.63 1.41 4.29
C ALA A 8 3.50 0.21 4.69
N VAL A 9 4.03 -0.53 3.73
CA VAL A 9 4.93 -1.67 4.02
C VAL A 9 6.24 -1.21 4.67
N VAL A 10 6.82 -0.09 4.22
CA VAL A 10 8.05 0.48 4.84
C VAL A 10 7.84 0.74 6.34
N LYS A 11 6.67 1.27 6.74
CA LYS A 11 6.32 1.50 8.16
C LYS A 11 6.19 0.23 9.00
N LEU A 12 6.03 -0.94 8.37
CA LEU A 12 6.06 -2.23 9.05
C LEU A 12 7.49 -2.79 9.17
N VAL A 13 8.40 -2.36 8.29
CA VAL A 13 9.82 -2.74 8.34
C VAL A 13 10.60 -1.85 9.30
N VAL A 14 10.33 -0.55 9.34
CA VAL A 14 11.03 0.42 10.20
C VAL A 14 9.99 1.23 10.96
N ALA A 15 10.29 1.54 12.23
CA ALA A 15 9.42 2.36 13.05
C ALA A 15 9.46 3.82 12.56
N GLU A 16 8.31 4.32 12.15
CA GLU A 16 8.02 5.69 11.74
C GLU A 16 6.84 6.22 12.59
N PRO A 17 6.53 7.54 12.56
CA PRO A 17 5.50 8.12 13.42
C PRO A 17 4.14 7.41 13.36
N GLU A 18 3.74 6.93 12.18
CA GLU A 18 2.46 6.24 11.99
C GLU A 18 2.54 4.71 12.16
N SER A 19 3.74 4.13 12.38
CA SER A 19 3.92 2.68 12.45
C SER A 19 3.13 2.02 13.57
N ALA A 20 3.08 2.61 14.76
CA ALA A 20 2.33 2.05 15.88
C ALA A 20 0.83 1.99 15.57
N ALA A 21 0.28 3.11 15.08
CA ALA A 21 -1.13 3.19 14.68
C ALA A 21 -1.47 2.20 13.55
N LEU A 22 -0.57 2.02 12.57
CA LEU A 22 -0.73 1.02 11.51
C LEU A 22 -0.77 -0.40 12.06
N VAL A 23 0.17 -0.75 12.95
CA VAL A 23 0.22 -2.08 13.56
C VAL A 23 -1.05 -2.36 14.35
N ASP A 24 -1.49 -1.43 15.18
CA ASP A 24 -2.72 -1.59 15.97
C ASP A 24 -3.95 -1.73 15.07
N TRP A 25 -4.04 -0.91 14.02
CA TRP A 25 -5.14 -0.95 13.06
C TRP A 25 -5.21 -2.26 12.27
N LEU A 26 -4.05 -2.83 11.92
CA LEU A 26 -3.94 -4.14 11.26
C LEU A 26 -4.19 -5.31 12.21
N ASN A 27 -3.82 -5.19 13.50
CA ASN A 27 -4.08 -6.21 14.51
C ASN A 27 -5.56 -6.29 14.88
N ALA A 28 -6.27 -5.16 14.84
CA ALA A 28 -7.74 -5.13 14.98
C ALA A 28 -8.48 -5.75 13.78
N ARG A 29 -7.75 -6.20 12.74
CA ARG A 29 -8.22 -6.82 11.48
C ARG A 29 -7.33 -8.00 11.13
N ASP A 30 -6.99 -8.82 12.12
CA ASP A 30 -6.04 -9.93 11.97
C ASP A 30 -6.61 -11.09 11.12
N ASP A 31 -7.92 -11.21 11.03
CA ASP A 31 -8.66 -12.13 10.17
C ASP A 31 -8.72 -11.68 8.70
N VAL A 32 -8.33 -10.44 8.41
CA VAL A 32 -8.40 -9.86 7.06
C VAL A 32 -7.10 -10.08 6.29
N ALA A 33 -7.21 -10.78 5.14
CA ALA A 33 -6.09 -11.02 4.25
C ALA A 33 -5.48 -9.70 3.71
N ARG A 34 -4.14 -9.67 3.72
CA ARG A 34 -3.32 -8.50 3.35
C ARG A 34 -2.66 -8.73 2.00
N PHE A 35 -2.73 -7.73 1.13
CA PHE A 35 -2.23 -7.77 -0.23
C PHE A 35 -1.30 -6.60 -0.51
N THR A 36 -0.36 -6.81 -1.42
CA THR A 36 0.46 -5.73 -2.01
C THR A 36 0.80 -6.07 -3.47
N SER A 37 1.38 -5.14 -4.21
CA SER A 37 1.93 -5.43 -5.54
C SER A 37 3.27 -6.14 -5.41
N ALA A 38 3.61 -7.03 -6.35
CA ALA A 38 4.97 -7.52 -6.54
C ALA A 38 6.00 -6.36 -6.67
N LEU A 39 5.56 -5.16 -7.09
CA LEU A 39 6.38 -3.95 -7.09
C LEU A 39 7.00 -3.62 -5.72
N ALA A 40 6.29 -3.94 -4.63
CA ALA A 40 6.75 -3.66 -3.28
C ALA A 40 8.07 -4.37 -2.94
N GLU A 41 8.38 -5.51 -3.57
CA GLU A 41 9.66 -6.19 -3.41
C GLU A 41 10.84 -5.29 -3.81
N VAL A 42 10.67 -4.51 -4.88
CA VAL A 42 11.68 -3.59 -5.40
C VAL A 42 11.67 -2.29 -4.60
N GLU A 43 10.50 -1.69 -4.41
CA GLU A 43 10.37 -0.39 -3.77
C GLU A 43 10.78 -0.41 -2.30
N VAL A 44 10.28 -1.39 -1.53
CA VAL A 44 10.60 -1.52 -0.10
C VAL A 44 12.08 -1.83 0.07
N ALA A 45 12.63 -2.80 -0.67
CA ALA A 45 14.06 -3.12 -0.57
C ALA A 45 14.96 -1.92 -0.89
N ARG A 46 14.61 -1.10 -1.90
CA ARG A 46 15.36 0.11 -2.25
C ARG A 46 15.19 1.21 -1.20
N ALA A 47 13.97 1.42 -0.70
CA ALA A 47 13.70 2.42 0.33
C ALA A 47 14.48 2.11 1.61
N ILE A 48 14.44 0.85 2.06
CA ILE A 48 15.14 0.39 3.26
C ILE A 48 16.65 0.45 3.09
N ARG A 49 17.20 0.00 1.96
CA ARG A 49 18.64 0.13 1.69
C ARG A 49 19.14 1.58 1.75
N ARG A 50 18.30 2.53 1.32
CA ARG A 50 18.63 3.96 1.32
C ARG A 50 18.54 4.59 2.70
N ALA A 51 17.51 4.26 3.48
CA ALA A 51 17.17 4.99 4.71
C ALA A 51 17.57 4.27 6.01
N ALA A 52 17.56 2.93 6.00
CA ALA A 52 17.77 2.09 7.18
C ALA A 52 18.39 0.73 6.76
N PRO A 53 19.61 0.72 6.19
CA PRO A 53 20.23 -0.48 5.62
C PRO A 53 20.34 -1.63 6.63
N GLU A 54 20.51 -1.34 7.93
CA GLU A 54 20.50 -2.31 9.03
C GLU A 54 19.16 -3.08 9.16
N ALA A 55 18.05 -2.52 8.68
CA ALA A 55 16.74 -3.16 8.68
C ALA A 55 16.49 -4.06 7.46
N SER A 56 17.44 -4.17 6.51
CA SER A 56 17.26 -4.94 5.27
C SER A 56 16.85 -6.40 5.51
N GLY A 57 17.36 -7.03 6.57
CA GLY A 57 17.01 -8.41 6.95
C GLY A 57 15.55 -8.60 7.39
N ARG A 58 14.82 -7.51 7.68
CA ARG A 58 13.41 -7.56 8.07
C ARG A 58 12.46 -7.54 6.87
N VAL A 59 12.90 -7.04 5.71
CA VAL A 59 12.04 -6.86 4.52
C VAL A 59 11.35 -8.16 4.09
N PRO A 60 12.06 -9.29 3.90
CA PRO A 60 11.39 -10.53 3.46
C PRO A 60 10.33 -10.99 4.47
N ARG A 61 10.65 -10.93 5.77
CA ARG A 61 9.73 -11.36 6.85
C ARG A 61 8.43 -10.55 6.90
N VAL A 62 8.47 -9.28 6.51
CA VAL A 62 7.27 -8.42 6.44
C VAL A 62 6.45 -8.76 5.20
N LEU A 63 7.10 -8.91 4.04
CA LEU A 63 6.43 -9.26 2.79
C LEU A 63 5.82 -10.66 2.80
N ASP A 64 6.42 -11.62 3.50
CA ASP A 64 5.91 -13.00 3.64
C ASP A 64 4.56 -13.08 4.39
N ARG A 65 4.15 -12.01 5.07
CA ARG A 65 2.83 -11.90 5.73
C ARG A 65 1.74 -11.36 4.82
N MET A 66 2.04 -11.17 3.54
CA MET A 66 1.15 -10.56 2.56
C MET A 66 1.11 -11.38 1.28
N TYR A 67 -0.06 -11.45 0.66
CA TYR A 67 -0.18 -11.91 -0.71
C TYR A 67 0.36 -10.84 -1.66
N ARG A 68 1.22 -11.27 -2.59
CA ARG A 68 1.76 -10.39 -3.63
C ARG A 68 1.00 -10.62 -4.92
N LEU A 69 0.56 -9.53 -5.52
CA LEU A 69 -0.16 -9.54 -6.79
C LEU A 69 0.81 -9.19 -7.92
N GLU A 70 0.85 -10.06 -8.92
CA GLU A 70 1.68 -9.88 -10.10
C GLU A 70 1.24 -8.69 -10.96
N ILE A 71 2.21 -8.04 -11.62
CA ILE A 71 1.98 -6.91 -12.51
C ILE A 71 1.78 -7.43 -13.94
N ASP A 72 0.60 -8.00 -14.18
CA ASP A 72 0.25 -8.58 -15.48
C ASP A 72 -0.07 -7.50 -16.55
N GLY A 73 -0.40 -7.96 -17.76
CA GLY A 73 -0.76 -7.06 -18.86
C GLY A 73 -1.97 -6.16 -18.55
N ARG A 74 -2.95 -6.65 -17.79
CA ARG A 74 -4.15 -5.87 -17.44
C ARG A 74 -3.81 -4.78 -16.43
N VAL A 75 -3.00 -5.09 -15.41
CA VAL A 75 -2.50 -4.08 -14.45
C VAL A 75 -1.75 -2.98 -15.19
N ARG A 76 -0.85 -3.33 -16.12
CA ARG A 76 -0.08 -2.34 -16.90
C ARG A 76 -0.97 -1.47 -17.78
N ASN A 77 -1.96 -2.05 -18.44
CA ASN A 77 -2.88 -1.30 -19.29
C ASN A 77 -3.74 -0.33 -18.48
N VAL A 78 -4.26 -0.75 -17.33
CA VAL A 78 -5.02 0.12 -16.42
C VAL A 78 -4.14 1.24 -15.88
N ALA A 79 -2.92 0.92 -15.41
CA ALA A 79 -1.99 1.92 -14.91
C ALA A 79 -1.64 2.98 -15.96
N ALA A 80 -1.48 2.58 -17.23
CA ALA A 80 -1.19 3.49 -18.33
C ALA A 80 -2.39 4.34 -18.76
N ALA A 81 -3.61 3.96 -18.39
CA ALA A 81 -4.85 4.64 -18.77
C ALA A 81 -5.32 5.68 -17.74
N PHE A 82 -4.61 5.86 -16.61
CA PHE A 82 -4.95 6.94 -15.68
C PHE A 82 -4.63 8.31 -16.29
N ASP A 83 -5.65 9.16 -16.38
CA ASP A 83 -5.54 10.48 -17.01
C ASP A 83 -4.88 11.54 -16.12
N ASP A 84 -4.66 11.27 -14.83
CA ASP A 84 -4.03 12.21 -13.90
C ASP A 84 -2.51 12.30 -14.18
N PRO A 85 -2.00 13.40 -14.77
CA PRO A 85 -0.59 13.53 -15.11
C PRO A 85 0.31 13.66 -13.86
N LEU A 86 -0.29 13.87 -12.69
CA LEU A 86 0.39 14.00 -11.42
C LEU A 86 0.45 12.65 -10.66
N LEU A 87 -0.24 11.61 -11.13
CA LEU A 87 -0.09 10.27 -10.57
C LEU A 87 1.24 9.66 -11.04
N ARG A 88 2.18 9.43 -10.13
CA ARG A 88 3.49 8.86 -10.50
C ARG A 88 3.31 7.44 -11.00
N SER A 89 4.18 6.98 -11.90
CA SER A 89 4.04 5.68 -12.55
C SER A 89 3.98 4.50 -11.58
N LEU A 90 4.73 4.53 -10.47
CA LEU A 90 4.72 3.46 -9.46
C LEU A 90 3.43 3.49 -8.62
N ASP A 91 2.94 4.69 -8.30
CA ASP A 91 1.64 4.89 -7.63
C ASP A 91 0.49 4.41 -8.52
N ALA A 92 0.55 4.68 -9.83
CA ALA A 92 -0.40 4.17 -10.82
C ALA A 92 -0.42 2.64 -10.87
N ILE A 93 0.75 1.98 -10.81
CA ILE A 93 0.82 0.52 -10.76
C ILE A 93 0.20 -0.02 -9.48
N HIS A 94 0.47 0.60 -8.32
CA HIS A 94 -0.18 0.22 -7.06
C HIS A 94 -1.70 0.35 -7.12
N LEU A 95 -2.19 1.49 -7.61
CA LEU A 95 -3.63 1.73 -7.76
C LEU A 95 -4.29 0.72 -8.72
N ALA A 96 -3.70 0.51 -9.89
CA ALA A 96 -4.19 -0.47 -10.87
C ALA A 96 -4.20 -1.90 -10.32
N THR A 97 -3.17 -2.26 -9.53
CA THR A 97 -3.09 -3.58 -8.88
C THR A 97 -4.23 -3.77 -7.87
N ALA A 98 -4.52 -2.75 -7.07
CA ALA A 98 -5.61 -2.79 -6.10
C ALA A 98 -6.99 -2.86 -6.77
N LEU A 99 -7.22 -2.11 -7.85
CA LEU A 99 -8.46 -2.22 -8.63
C LEU A 99 -8.63 -3.62 -9.23
N ARG A 100 -7.53 -4.22 -9.71
CA ARG A 100 -7.57 -5.59 -10.23
C ARG A 100 -7.94 -6.62 -9.16
N LEU A 101 -7.51 -6.42 -7.92
CA LEU A 101 -7.87 -7.27 -6.78
C LEU A 101 -9.37 -7.21 -6.48
N VAL A 102 -9.99 -6.03 -6.58
CA VAL A 102 -11.44 -5.86 -6.43
C VAL A 102 -12.19 -6.53 -7.57
N ASP A 103 -11.75 -6.33 -8.82
CA ASP A 103 -12.39 -6.94 -10.00
C ASP A 103 -12.34 -8.48 -10.01
N ALA A 104 -11.31 -9.07 -9.38
CA ALA A 104 -11.05 -10.50 -9.44
C ALA A 104 -11.85 -11.33 -8.43
N ASN A 105 -12.40 -10.69 -7.40
CA ASN A 105 -12.91 -11.40 -6.22
C ASN A 105 -14.31 -10.91 -5.86
N ASP A 106 -15.20 -11.82 -5.47
CA ASP A 106 -16.51 -11.49 -4.90
C ASP A 106 -16.42 -10.88 -3.49
N THR A 107 -15.20 -10.66 -2.98
CA THR A 107 -14.94 -10.09 -1.65
C THR A 107 -14.54 -8.64 -1.78
N GLN A 108 -15.05 -7.79 -0.88
CA GLN A 108 -14.74 -6.36 -0.90
C GLN A 108 -13.34 -6.05 -0.36
N LEU A 109 -12.70 -5.05 -0.96
CA LEU A 109 -11.56 -4.37 -0.37
C LEU A 109 -12.09 -3.52 0.80
N GLU A 110 -11.52 -3.70 1.98
CA GLU A 110 -11.85 -2.92 3.18
C GLU A 110 -11.03 -1.64 3.27
N ALA A 111 -9.79 -1.68 2.80
CA ALA A 111 -8.95 -0.49 2.71
C ALA A 111 -7.81 -0.64 1.69
N PHE A 112 -7.57 0.43 0.96
CA PHE A 112 -6.30 0.78 0.34
C PHE A 112 -5.50 1.65 1.32
N VAL A 113 -4.41 1.10 1.86
CA VAL A 113 -3.57 1.74 2.85
C VAL A 113 -2.35 2.37 2.17
N THR A 114 -2.24 3.68 2.28
CA THR A 114 -1.08 4.46 1.84
C THR A 114 -0.87 5.66 2.75
N TYR A 115 0.36 6.17 2.78
CA TYR A 115 0.73 7.42 3.45
C TYR A 115 1.17 8.49 2.46
N ASP A 116 1.12 8.20 1.15
CA ASP A 116 1.28 9.20 0.11
C ASP A 116 -0.08 9.89 -0.12
N LYS A 117 -0.14 11.19 0.16
CA LYS A 117 -1.38 11.98 0.05
C LYS A 117 -1.95 11.99 -1.37
N ARG A 118 -1.10 11.94 -2.40
CA ARG A 118 -1.55 11.98 -3.81
C ARG A 118 -2.11 10.63 -4.21
N LEU A 119 -1.45 9.54 -3.84
CA LEU A 119 -1.96 8.19 -4.09
C LEU A 119 -3.25 7.92 -3.29
N LEU A 120 -3.34 8.41 -2.05
CA LEU A 120 -4.55 8.30 -1.24
C LEU A 120 -5.75 8.97 -1.95
N GLU A 121 -5.53 10.16 -2.46
CA GLU A 121 -6.55 10.92 -3.19
C GLU A 121 -6.91 10.25 -4.52
N ALA A 122 -5.93 9.72 -5.26
CA ALA A 122 -6.19 8.96 -6.48
C ALA A 122 -7.02 7.69 -6.20
N ALA A 123 -6.73 6.97 -5.11
CA ALA A 123 -7.51 5.82 -4.69
C ALA A 123 -8.96 6.18 -4.32
N ARG A 124 -9.18 7.32 -3.66
CA ARG A 124 -10.53 7.84 -3.38
C ARG A 124 -11.31 8.16 -4.65
N ARG A 125 -10.67 8.79 -5.63
CA ARG A 125 -11.29 9.09 -6.93
C ARG A 125 -11.61 7.84 -7.74
N ALA A 126 -10.92 6.74 -7.47
CA ALA A 126 -11.21 5.42 -8.01
C ALA A 126 -12.21 4.62 -7.16
N ASP A 127 -12.93 5.29 -6.25
CA ASP A 127 -13.94 4.72 -5.34
C ASP A 127 -13.43 3.58 -4.45
N LEU A 128 -12.12 3.50 -4.22
CA LEU A 128 -11.56 2.55 -3.26
C LEU A 128 -11.75 3.09 -1.83
N PRO A 129 -12.15 2.24 -0.87
CA PRO A 129 -12.08 2.63 0.53
C PRO A 129 -10.62 2.84 0.91
N THR A 130 -10.30 3.98 1.52
CA THR A 130 -8.91 4.36 1.83
C THR A 130 -8.66 4.49 3.32
N ALA A 131 -7.45 4.15 3.76
CA ALA A 131 -7.01 4.39 5.14
C ALA A 131 -5.55 4.87 5.20
N SER A 132 -5.27 5.71 6.20
CA SER A 132 -3.90 6.09 6.60
C SER A 132 -3.84 6.10 8.13
N PRO A 133 -3.83 4.93 8.79
CA PRO A 133 -3.82 4.86 10.25
C PRO A 133 -2.68 5.69 10.84
N GLY A 134 -3.01 6.67 11.66
CA GLY A 134 -2.03 7.58 12.25
C GLY A 134 -2.50 8.06 13.61
N PRO A 135 -1.65 8.76 14.36
CA PRO A 135 -2.12 9.48 15.53
C PRO A 135 -3.28 10.40 15.12
N PRO A 136 -4.29 10.60 15.99
CA PRO A 136 -5.36 11.55 15.70
C PRO A 136 -4.71 12.88 15.33
N SER A 137 -5.01 13.37 14.13
CA SER A 137 -4.55 14.69 13.69
C SER A 137 -4.95 15.69 14.76
N ALA A 138 -3.97 16.39 15.35
CA ALA A 138 -4.27 17.58 16.13
C ALA A 138 -5.07 18.49 15.21
N SER A 139 -6.38 18.58 15.45
CA SER A 139 -7.25 19.48 14.72
C SER A 139 -6.64 20.87 14.80
N ALA A 140 -6.43 21.50 13.64
CA ALA A 140 -6.18 22.92 13.55
C ALA A 140 -7.29 23.64 14.34
N GLY A 141 -6.89 24.34 15.40
CA GLY A 141 -7.73 25.34 16.07
C GLY A 141 -7.80 26.63 15.26
#